data_AF-A0A0Q0EJD3-F1
#
_entry.id   AF-A0A0Q0EJD3-F1
#
_cell.length_a   1.000
_cell.length_b   1.000
_cell.length_c   1.000
_cell.angle_alpha   90.00
_cell.angle_beta   90.00
_cell.angle_gamma   90.00
#
_symmetry.space_group_name_H-M   'P 1'
#
loop_
_entity.id
_entity.type
_entity.pdbx_description
1 polymer ?
#
loop_
_entity_poly.entity_id
_entity_poly.type
_entity_poly.pdbx_seq_one_letter_code
_entity_poly.pdbx_strand_id
1 'polypeptide(L)'
;MKNLSSGEFSDLSAGECLREERNRLGLKQEEMAEIGGVTRNTQGSYERNERRPDTGYLKALHSIGLDVLYVVTGIRSAPTVTGISGSEATLLARLRALPPHDQETVLRMVDALGAVAERDKK
;
A
#
# COMPACT_ATOMS: atom_id res chain seq x y z
N MET A 1 15.57 10.46 25.35
CA MET A 1 14.90 10.25 24.04
C MET A 1 13.66 9.42 24.32
N LYS A 2 12.47 9.94 24.02
CA LYS A 2 11.19 9.28 24.36
C LYS A 2 11.05 7.98 23.56
N ASN A 3 10.77 6.88 24.26
CA ASN A 3 10.40 5.61 23.66
C ASN A 3 9.17 5.82 22.78
N LEU A 4 9.35 5.65 21.47
CA LEU A 4 8.25 5.49 20.53
C LEU A 4 7.55 4.17 20.89
N SER A 5 6.26 4.28 21.16
CA SER A 5 5.33 3.19 21.44
C SER A 5 5.58 1.99 20.50
N SER A 6 5.76 0.81 21.09
CA SER A 6 6.00 -0.47 20.42
C SER A 6 4.77 -1.01 19.64
N GLY A 7 3.93 -0.14 19.08
CA GLY A 7 2.57 -0.48 18.65
C GLY A 7 2.19 -0.15 17.20
N GLU A 8 3.12 0.26 16.31
CA GLU A 8 2.75 0.73 14.96
C GLU A 8 3.48 0.04 13.80
N PHE A 9 4.28 -0.99 14.05
CA PHE A 9 4.94 -1.76 12.99
C PHE A 9 4.54 -3.23 13.10
N SER A 10 4.17 -3.83 11.96
CA SER A 10 3.86 -5.26 11.86
C SER A 10 5.09 -6.09 12.23
N ASP A 11 4.88 -7.30 12.78
CA ASP A 11 5.96 -8.23 13.11
C ASP A 11 6.69 -8.78 11.86
N LEU A 12 6.17 -8.52 10.66
CA LEU A 12 6.82 -8.89 9.39
C LEU A 12 8.07 -8.05 9.14
N SER A 13 9.17 -8.72 8.79
CA SER A 13 10.38 -8.06 8.33
C SER A 13 10.20 -7.44 6.94
N ALA A 14 11.03 -6.45 6.61
CA ALA A 14 11.06 -5.87 5.27
C ALA A 14 11.37 -6.92 4.17
N GLY A 15 12.18 -7.93 4.50
CA GLY A 15 12.47 -9.04 3.61
C GLY A 15 11.24 -9.91 3.30
N GLU A 16 10.45 -10.22 4.32
CA GLU A 16 9.18 -10.96 4.16
C GLU A 16 8.18 -10.16 3.34
N CYS A 17 8.00 -8.87 3.66
CA CYS A 17 7.11 -7.99 2.90
C CYS A 17 7.54 -7.86 1.44
N LEU A 18 8.85 -7.76 1.17
CA LEU A 18 9.39 -7.72 -0.19
C LEU A 18 9.13 -9.02 -0.96
N ARG A 19 9.29 -10.18 -0.29
CA ARG A 19 8.97 -11.49 -0.86
C ARG A 19 7.49 -11.61 -1.20
N GLU A 20 6.61 -11.16 -0.31
CA GLU A 20 5.18 -11.14 -0.56
C GLU A 20 4.81 -10.28 -1.76
N GLU A 21 5.35 -9.06 -1.83
CA GLU A 21 5.09 -8.16 -2.95
C GLU A 21 5.63 -8.72 -4.26
N ARG A 22 6.80 -9.37 -4.25
CA ARG A 22 7.30 -10.09 -5.42
C ARG A 22 6.30 -11.14 -5.91
N ASN A 23 5.78 -11.95 -4.99
CA ASN A 23 4.79 -12.96 -5.33
C ASN A 23 3.49 -12.34 -5.83
N ARG A 24 3.03 -11.22 -5.23
CA ARG A 24 1.84 -10.47 -5.66
C ARG A 24 1.98 -9.95 -7.09
N LEU A 25 3.17 -9.48 -7.46
CA LEU A 25 3.50 -9.03 -8.81
C LEU A 25 3.74 -10.19 -9.79
N GLY A 26 3.70 -11.45 -9.33
CA GLY A 26 3.90 -12.62 -10.18
C GLY A 26 5.35 -12.83 -10.66
N LEU A 27 6.32 -12.22 -9.97
CA LEU A 27 7.72 -12.21 -10.39
C LEU A 27 8.55 -13.32 -9.73
N LYS A 28 9.53 -13.83 -10.48
CA LYS A 28 10.65 -14.62 -9.97
C LYS A 28 11.70 -13.70 -9.34
N GLN A 29 12.57 -14.27 -8.51
CA GLN A 29 13.67 -13.50 -7.88
C GLN A 29 14.61 -12.88 -8.91
N GLU A 30 14.90 -13.58 -10.01
CA GLU A 30 15.75 -13.04 -11.09
C GLU A 30 15.13 -11.81 -11.74
N GLU A 31 13.83 -11.88 -12.06
CA GLU A 31 13.10 -10.80 -12.74
C GLU A 31 13.01 -9.55 -11.86
N MET A 32 12.70 -9.71 -10.56
CA MET A 32 12.69 -8.59 -9.63
C MET A 32 14.08 -7.99 -9.42
N ALA A 33 15.12 -8.84 -9.37
CA ALA A 33 16.50 -8.39 -9.23
C ALA A 33 16.94 -7.54 -10.44
N GLU A 34 16.62 -7.99 -11.65
CA GLU A 34 16.93 -7.29 -12.90
C GLU A 34 16.30 -5.88 -12.92
N ILE A 35 15.02 -5.77 -12.58
CA ILE A 35 14.32 -4.47 -12.51
C ILE A 35 14.93 -3.57 -11.43
N GLY A 36 15.32 -4.17 -10.29
CA GLY A 36 15.98 -3.49 -9.19
C GLY A 36 17.46 -3.13 -9.46
N GLY A 37 18.04 -3.55 -10.59
CA GLY A 37 19.44 -3.33 -10.92
C GLY A 37 20.43 -4.09 -10.03
N VAL A 38 20.02 -5.23 -9.47
CA VAL A 38 20.82 -6.06 -8.57
C VAL A 38 20.90 -7.50 -9.06
N THR A 39 21.73 -8.33 -8.41
CA THR A 39 21.81 -9.75 -8.74
C THR A 39 20.68 -10.55 -8.08
N ARG A 40 20.31 -11.70 -8.63
CA ARG A 40 19.38 -12.65 -7.98
C ARG A 40 19.82 -13.04 -6.56
N ASN A 41 21.12 -13.17 -6.30
CA ASN A 41 21.61 -13.46 -4.96
C ASN A 41 21.34 -12.29 -3.99
N THR A 42 21.54 -11.06 -4.45
CA THR A 42 21.19 -9.85 -3.70
C THR A 42 19.71 -9.81 -3.34
N GLN A 43 18.82 -10.10 -4.31
CA GLN A 43 17.39 -10.29 -4.06
C GLN A 43 17.12 -11.31 -2.95
N GLY A 44 17.75 -12.49 -3.06
CA GLY A 44 17.61 -13.56 -2.07
C GLY A 44 18.09 -13.17 -0.67
N SER A 45 19.13 -12.34 -0.55
CA SER A 45 19.58 -11.80 0.74
C SER A 45 18.64 -10.71 1.29
N TYR A 46 17.98 -9.93 0.43
CA TYR A 46 16.94 -9.01 0.87
C TYR A 46 15.73 -9.77 1.43
N GLU A 47 15.23 -10.79 0.71
CA GLU A 47 14.07 -11.57 1.13
C GLU A 47 14.30 -12.40 2.40
N ARG A 48 15.56 -12.73 2.71
CA ARG A 48 15.96 -13.40 3.96
C ARG A 48 16.36 -12.42 5.06
N ASN A 49 16.18 -11.12 4.82
CA ASN A 49 16.46 -10.04 5.76
C ASN A 49 17.94 -9.96 6.20
N GLU A 50 18.87 -10.50 5.40
CA GLU A 50 20.31 -10.44 5.67
C GLU A 50 20.94 -9.11 5.22
N ARG A 51 20.36 -8.51 4.19
CA ARG A 51 20.74 -7.20 3.66
C ARG A 51 19.49 -6.35 3.54
N ARG A 52 19.66 -5.03 3.58
CA ARG A 52 18.56 -4.09 3.36
C ARG A 52 18.59 -3.57 1.93
N PRO A 53 17.44 -3.54 1.23
CA PRO A 53 17.34 -2.86 -0.06
C PRO A 53 17.58 -1.37 0.13
N ASP A 54 18.23 -0.73 -0.84
CA ASP A 54 18.38 0.73 -0.84
C ASP A 54 17.18 1.43 -1.50
N THR A 55 17.16 2.75 -1.41
CA THR A 55 16.07 3.56 -1.95
C THR A 55 16.04 3.59 -3.48
N GLY A 56 17.17 3.36 -4.16
CA GLY A 56 17.24 3.27 -5.62
C GLY A 56 16.53 2.01 -6.12
N TYR A 57 16.83 0.87 -5.50
CA TYR A 57 16.16 -0.40 -5.73
C TYR A 57 14.65 -0.31 -5.48
N LEU A 58 14.23 0.25 -4.34
CA LEU A 58 12.80 0.40 -4.01
C LEU A 58 12.07 1.35 -4.98
N LYS A 59 12.74 2.44 -5.41
CA LYS A 59 12.19 3.38 -6.40
C LYS A 59 12.00 2.73 -7.77
N ALA A 60 12.95 1.90 -8.20
CA ALA A 60 12.83 1.17 -9.45
C ALA A 60 11.62 0.23 -9.42
N LEU A 61 11.44 -0.53 -8.34
CA LEU A 61 10.31 -1.45 -8.20
C LEU A 61 8.97 -0.76 -7.97
N HIS A 62 8.94 0.43 -7.36
CA HIS A 62 7.71 1.23 -7.28
C HIS A 62 7.12 1.52 -8.66
N SER A 63 7.96 1.69 -9.69
CA SER A 63 7.50 1.97 -11.06
C SER A 63 6.69 0.83 -11.69
N ILE A 64 6.85 -0.39 -11.19
CA ILE A 64 6.09 -1.58 -11.62
C ILE A 64 4.98 -1.95 -10.62
N GLY A 65 4.69 -1.06 -9.67
CA GLY A 65 3.60 -1.23 -8.72
C GLY A 65 3.95 -1.96 -7.43
N LEU A 66 5.24 -2.04 -7.03
CA LEU A 66 5.63 -2.47 -5.68
C LEU A 66 5.06 -1.51 -4.62
N ASP A 67 4.38 -2.03 -3.60
CA ASP A 67 3.98 -1.23 -2.42
C ASP A 67 5.20 -1.01 -1.51
N VAL A 68 5.94 0.07 -1.76
CA VAL A 68 7.11 0.45 -0.96
C VAL A 68 6.73 0.71 0.50
N LEU A 69 5.56 1.27 0.77
CA LEU A 69 5.13 1.58 2.13
C LEU A 69 4.88 0.29 2.91
N TYR A 70 4.27 -0.71 2.28
CA TYR A 70 4.15 -2.05 2.86
C TYR A 70 5.51 -2.69 3.12
N VAL A 71 6.44 -2.63 2.16
CA VAL A 71 7.80 -3.19 2.35
C VAL A 71 8.53 -2.58 3.54
N VAL A 72 8.32 -1.30 3.82
CA VAL A 72 9.01 -0.59 4.91
C VAL A 72 8.30 -0.73 6.25
N THR A 73 6.97 -0.79 6.27
CA THR A 73 6.17 -0.73 7.51
C THR A 73 5.53 -2.06 7.91
N GLY A 74 5.43 -3.00 6.97
CA GLY A 74 4.66 -4.23 7.10
C GLY A 74 3.15 -4.04 7.22
N ILE A 75 2.64 -2.82 6.96
CA ILE A 75 1.21 -2.50 6.96
C ILE A 75 0.76 -2.30 5.52
N ARG A 76 -0.17 -3.16 5.05
CA ARG A 76 -0.74 -3.00 3.72
C ARG A 76 -1.51 -1.70 3.70
N SER A 77 -1.08 -0.78 2.84
CA SER A 77 -1.81 0.46 2.67
C SER A 77 -3.09 0.16 1.89
N ALA A 78 -4.19 0.81 2.28
CA ALA A 78 -5.34 0.90 1.39
C ALA A 78 -4.85 1.48 0.05
N PRO A 79 -5.37 1.00 -1.09
CA PRO A 79 -4.96 1.51 -2.40
C PRO A 79 -5.02 3.04 -2.38
N THR A 80 -3.87 3.66 -2.68
CA THR A 80 -3.80 5.12 -2.72
C THR A 80 -4.70 5.59 -3.85
N VAL A 81 -5.83 6.21 -3.51
CA VAL A 81 -6.68 6.89 -4.48
C VAL A 81 -5.94 8.15 -4.90
N THR A 82 -5.24 8.07 -6.03
CA THR A 82 -4.55 9.21 -6.64
C THR A 82 -5.51 9.99 -7.52
N GLY A 83 -5.29 11.29 -7.66
CA GLY A 83 -6.10 12.13 -8.56
C GLY A 83 -7.49 12.49 -8.04
N ILE A 84 -7.71 12.49 -6.71
CA ILE A 84 -8.97 13.01 -6.15
C ILE A 84 -9.15 14.49 -6.54
N SER A 85 -10.33 14.82 -7.04
CA SER A 85 -10.77 16.18 -7.32
C SER A 85 -10.86 17.00 -6.03
N GLY A 86 -10.88 18.33 -6.15
CA GLY A 86 -11.04 19.23 -5.00
C GLY A 86 -12.35 18.97 -4.23
N SER A 87 -13.42 18.56 -4.94
CA SER A 87 -14.70 18.16 -4.33
C SER A 87 -14.57 16.86 -3.54
N GLU A 88 -13.87 15.86 -4.05
CA GLU A 88 -13.65 14.59 -3.35
C GLU A 88 -12.76 14.80 -2.11
N ALA A 89 -11.71 15.61 -2.22
CA ALA A 89 -10.88 15.98 -1.08
C ALA A 89 -11.69 16.70 0.02
N THR A 90 -12.58 17.63 -0.38
CA THR A 90 -13.47 18.33 0.54
C THR A 90 -14.47 17.38 1.20
N LEU A 91 -15.06 16.45 0.44
CA LEU A 91 -15.98 15.45 0.96
C LEU A 91 -15.30 14.56 2.00
N LEU A 92 -14.10 14.05 1.71
CA LEU A 92 -13.32 13.24 2.65
C LEU A 92 -12.97 14.00 3.93
N ALA A 93 -12.59 15.27 3.82
CA ALA A 93 -12.29 16.10 4.99
C ALA A 93 -13.53 16.28 5.89
N ARG A 94 -14.70 16.54 5.29
CA ARG A 94 -15.96 16.67 6.03
C ARG A 94 -16.39 15.36 6.66
N LEU A 95 -16.32 14.26 5.91
CA LEU A 95 -16.66 12.92 6.41
C LEU A 95 -15.83 12.57 7.65
N ARG A 96 -14.50 12.77 7.61
CA ARG A 96 -13.60 12.48 8.73
C ARG A 96 -13.87 13.33 9.98
N ALA A 97 -14.49 14.50 9.84
CA ALA A 97 -14.83 15.38 10.96
C ALA A 97 -16.15 14.98 11.67
N LEU A 98 -16.94 14.07 11.08
CA LEU A 98 -18.21 13.63 11.66
C LEU A 98 -18.00 12.57 12.76
N PRO A 99 -18.93 12.47 13.74
CA PRO A 99 -19.02 11.33 14.65
C PRO A 99 -19.13 9.99 13.89
N PRO A 100 -18.67 8.86 14.46
CA PRO A 100 -18.67 7.56 13.77
C PRO A 100 -20.05 7.11 13.24
N HIS A 101 -21.13 7.38 13.97
CA HIS A 101 -22.49 7.02 13.53
C HIS A 101 -22.96 7.85 12.32
N ASP A 102 -22.54 9.11 12.25
CA ASP A 102 -22.84 9.99 11.12
C ASP A 102 -22.00 9.61 9.90
N GLN A 103 -20.73 9.21 10.10
CA GLN A 103 -19.91 8.65 9.02
C GLN A 103 -20.56 7.42 8.40
N GLU A 104 -21.03 6.48 9.22
CA GLU A 104 -21.71 5.28 8.75
C GLU A 104 -22.99 5.61 7.98
N THR A 105 -23.75 6.60 8.45
CA THR A 105 -24.96 7.06 7.77
C THR A 105 -24.65 7.64 6.39
N VAL A 106 -23.63 8.51 6.28
CA VAL A 106 -23.20 9.08 5.00
C VAL A 106 -22.74 7.98 4.03
N LEU A 107 -21.97 7.00 4.51
CA LEU A 107 -21.51 5.88 3.68
C LEU A 107 -22.68 5.06 3.13
N ARG A 108 -23.67 4.71 3.95
CA ARG A 108 -24.88 4.00 3.49
C ARG A 108 -25.64 4.79 2.42
N MET A 109 -25.71 6.11 2.56
CA MET A 109 -26.36 6.96 1.54
C MET A 109 -25.59 6.94 0.22
N VAL A 110 -24.26 7.04 0.26
CA VAL A 110 -23.40 6.95 -0.94
C VAL A 110 -23.57 5.60 -1.63
N ASP A 111 -23.59 4.50 -0.87
CA ASP A 111 -23.80 3.15 -1.40
C ASP A 111 -25.19 3.01 -2.05
N ALA A 112 -26.24 3.51 -1.41
CA ALA A 112 -27.59 3.47 -1.94
C ALA A 112 -27.71 4.26 -3.26
N LEU A 113 -27.12 5.47 -3.33
CA LEU A 113 -27.11 6.28 -4.56
C LEU A 113 -26.30 5.60 -5.67
N GLY A 114 -25.17 4.98 -5.34
CA GLY A 114 -24.38 4.21 -6.29
C GLY A 114 -25.15 3.03 -6.87
N ALA A 115 -25.86 2.27 -6.02
CA ALA A 115 -26.68 1.15 -6.44
C ALA A 115 -27.85 1.57 -7.36
N VAL A 116 -28.44 2.75 -7.16
CA VAL A 116 -29.46 3.30 -8.06
C VAL A 116 -28.85 3.67 -9.42
N ALA A 117 -27.73 4.38 -9.43
CA ALA A 117 -27.06 4.79 -10.66
C ALA A 117 -26.63 3.61 -11.55
N GLU A 118 -26.24 2.47 -10.96
CA GLU A 118 -25.91 1.25 -11.70
C GLU A 118 -27.13 0.53 -12.29
N ARG A 119 -28.32 0.69 -11.69
CA ARG A 119 -29.57 0.12 -12.24
C ARG A 119 -30.04 0.90 -13.46
N ASP A 120 -29.88 2.22 -13.45
CA ASP A 120 -30.30 3.11 -14.55
C ASP A 120 -29.41 2.98 -15.80
N LYS A 121 -28.23 2.35 -15.68
CA LYS A 121 -27.31 2.05 -16.79
C LYS A 121 -27.66 0.76 -17.56
N LYS A 122 -28.61 -0.05 -17.07
CA LYS A 122 -28.96 -1.37 -17.61
C LYS A 122 -30.28 -1.34 -18.37
#